data_AF-A0A7S0HRG6-F1
#
_entry.id   AF-A0A7S0HRG6-F1
#
_cell.length_a   1.000
_cell.length_b   1.000
_cell.length_c   1.000
_cell.angle_alpha   90.00
_cell.angle_beta   90.00
_cell.angle_gamma   90.00
#
_symmetry.space_group_name_H-M   'P 1'
#
loop_
_entity.id
_entity.type
_entity.pdbx_description
1 polymer ?
#
loop_
_entity_poly.entity_id
_entity_poly.type
_entity_poly.pdbx_seq_one_letter_code
_entity_poly.pdbx_strand_id
1 'polypeptide(L)'
;MPVQISYEGECEAEHDLQQNFEKNLRDLRNPTMRIHNPTFNQLLRVPADNVVERTMGMYSNVNLMAALILSGVTSVSLAPVDVSSVAADKRVLANCFNLLAELCMTINALNVMFTTYILLAIAAEMPSTIYKILSKAGDLTLIYFISTFVSCLLIVLLGVLAQWLRGDTWAAWTATIASGTLFLTTAVHYSYLMSVLMPIQYSGWGVFTSFGLFWGKEARAEAARQGRIIASEAESHLHIKKGNREGMQEDKLDEVISNLVKVLRRALPEAAEERINHISQQMANEGLVVEVLANAARKDAKLIYQVLGGDDVNFELRRGERLAVINELLEEDR
;
A
#
# COMPACT_ATOMS: atom_id res chain seq x y z
N MET A 1 7.94 46.37 -1.59
CA MET A 1 9.05 45.61 -2.21
C MET A 1 8.51 44.23 -2.54
N PRO A 2 8.46 43.81 -3.82
CA PRO A 2 8.08 42.45 -4.16
C PRO A 2 9.19 41.50 -3.68
N VAL A 3 8.83 40.53 -2.85
CA VAL A 3 9.73 39.46 -2.42
C VAL A 3 9.98 38.59 -3.64
N GLN A 4 11.20 38.60 -4.18
CA GLN A 4 11.64 37.57 -5.12
C GLN A 4 11.66 36.24 -4.35
N ILE A 5 10.59 35.46 -4.49
CA ILE A 5 10.59 34.06 -4.08
C ILE A 5 11.56 33.36 -5.03
N SER A 6 12.65 32.81 -4.51
CA SER A 6 13.66 32.15 -5.33
C SER A 6 13.11 30.85 -5.91
N TYR A 7 13.06 30.76 -7.23
CA TYR A 7 12.68 29.55 -7.98
C TYR A 7 13.61 28.35 -7.72
N GLU A 8 14.78 28.56 -7.10
CA GLU A 8 15.73 27.50 -6.78
C GLU A 8 15.19 26.49 -5.75
N GLY A 9 14.35 26.93 -4.80
CA GLY A 9 13.81 26.05 -3.75
C GLY A 9 12.70 25.11 -4.22
N GLU A 10 11.97 25.46 -5.28
CA GLU A 10 10.92 24.60 -5.84
C GLU A 10 11.52 23.41 -6.61
N CYS A 11 12.63 23.64 -7.33
CA CYS A 11 13.32 22.62 -8.11
C CYS A 11 13.93 21.52 -7.23
N GLU A 12 14.54 21.88 -6.08
CA GLU A 12 15.07 20.91 -5.12
C GLU A 12 13.95 20.06 -4.48
N ALA A 13 12.84 20.70 -4.08
CA ALA A 13 11.73 20.00 -3.43
C ALA A 13 11.01 19.01 -4.35
N GLU A 14 10.98 19.29 -5.66
CA GLU A 14 10.42 18.40 -6.68
C GLU A 14 11.35 17.22 -6.97
N HIS A 15 12.66 17.48 -7.06
CA HIS A 15 13.67 16.44 -7.24
C HIS A 15 13.69 15.45 -6.06
N ASP A 16 13.62 15.93 -4.82
CA ASP A 16 13.54 15.08 -3.62
C ASP A 16 12.28 14.20 -3.61
N LEU A 17 11.15 14.75 -4.06
CA LEU A 17 9.90 14.01 -4.15
C LEU A 17 10.02 12.87 -5.17
N GLN A 18 10.63 13.15 -6.32
CA GLN A 18 10.85 12.17 -7.37
C GLN A 18 11.79 11.05 -6.92
N GLN A 19 12.90 11.38 -6.25
CA GLN A 19 13.81 10.38 -5.70
C GLN A 19 13.14 9.46 -4.68
N ASN A 20 12.35 10.04 -3.75
CA ASN A 20 11.62 9.26 -2.76
C ASN A 20 10.56 8.37 -3.42
N PHE A 21 9.90 8.87 -4.45
CA PHE A 21 8.92 8.09 -5.20
C PHE A 21 9.57 6.92 -5.95
N GLU A 22 10.67 7.15 -6.67
CA GLU A 22 11.42 6.08 -7.35
C GLU A 22 11.95 5.02 -6.38
N LYS A 23 12.38 5.45 -5.18
CA LYS A 23 12.75 4.55 -4.09
C LYS A 23 11.56 3.70 -3.66
N ASN A 24 10.40 4.30 -3.43
CA ASN A 24 9.19 3.58 -3.04
C ASN A 24 8.76 2.57 -4.12
N LEU A 25 8.84 2.92 -5.41
CA LEU A 25 8.59 2.00 -6.51
C LEU A 25 9.58 0.84 -6.55
N ARG A 26 10.86 1.10 -6.31
CA ARG A 26 11.89 0.06 -6.24
C ARG A 26 11.62 -0.91 -5.10
N ASP A 27 11.25 -0.39 -3.94
CA ASP A 27 10.92 -1.19 -2.75
C ASP A 27 9.63 -2.00 -2.96
N LEU A 28 8.63 -1.46 -3.66
CA LEU A 28 7.43 -2.20 -4.07
C LEU A 28 7.77 -3.34 -5.05
N ARG A 29 8.63 -3.09 -6.05
CA ARG A 29 9.02 -4.11 -7.05
C ARG A 29 9.84 -5.25 -6.44
N ASN A 30 10.64 -4.95 -5.41
CA ASN A 30 11.50 -5.90 -4.71
C ASN A 30 11.23 -5.84 -3.20
N PRO A 31 10.05 -6.31 -2.76
CA PRO A 31 9.67 -6.23 -1.36
C PRO A 31 10.60 -7.10 -0.54
N THR A 32 11.13 -6.51 0.52
CA THR A 32 11.97 -7.19 1.49
C THR A 32 11.26 -7.19 2.84
N MET A 33 11.50 -8.23 3.62
CA MET A 33 11.00 -8.26 4.99
C MET A 33 11.81 -7.25 5.80
N ARG A 34 11.14 -6.19 6.22
CA ARG A 34 11.73 -5.07 6.95
C ARG A 34 10.71 -4.59 7.97
N ILE A 35 11.23 -3.99 9.03
CA ILE A 35 10.44 -3.23 9.99
C ILE A 35 10.04 -1.90 9.30
N HIS A 36 9.06 -1.97 8.41
CA HIS A 36 8.54 -0.86 7.63
C HIS A 36 7.08 -1.15 7.32
N ASN A 37 6.22 -0.14 7.25
CA ASN A 37 4.83 -0.33 6.84
C ASN A 37 4.63 0.01 5.35
N PRO A 38 4.55 -0.98 4.45
CA PRO A 38 4.40 -0.72 3.02
C PRO A 38 3.00 -0.21 2.66
N THR A 39 2.06 -0.17 3.61
CA THR A 39 0.68 0.30 3.39
C THR A 39 0.63 1.67 2.74
N PHE A 40 1.45 2.61 3.19
CA PHE A 40 1.46 3.96 2.63
C PHE A 40 2.08 4.01 1.25
N ASN A 41 3.09 3.18 0.97
CA ASN A 41 3.63 3.03 -0.37
C ASN A 41 2.58 2.46 -1.33
N GLN A 42 1.69 1.58 -0.86
CA GLN A 42 0.57 1.09 -1.65
C GLN A 42 -0.51 2.15 -1.89
N LEU A 43 -0.65 3.16 -1.02
CA LEU A 43 -1.58 4.27 -1.25
C LEU A 43 -1.12 5.19 -2.37
N LEU A 44 0.18 5.20 -2.70
CA LEU A 44 0.71 6.00 -3.82
C LEU A 44 0.18 5.56 -5.19
N ARG A 45 -0.41 4.37 -5.30
CA ARG A 45 -1.08 3.86 -6.52
C ARG A 45 -2.48 4.43 -6.75
N VAL A 46 -3.00 5.16 -5.79
CA VAL A 46 -4.38 5.65 -5.81
C VAL A 46 -4.34 7.13 -6.21
N PRO A 47 -5.29 7.62 -7.04
CA PRO A 47 -5.43 9.05 -7.30
C PRO A 47 -5.45 9.85 -5.99
N ALA A 48 -4.84 11.05 -5.99
CA ALA A 48 -4.68 11.88 -4.79
C ALA A 48 -6.02 12.09 -4.05
N ASP A 49 -7.11 12.24 -4.78
CA ASP A 49 -8.47 12.44 -4.23
C ASP A 49 -8.92 11.28 -3.32
N ASN A 50 -8.53 10.06 -3.67
CA ASN A 50 -8.87 8.84 -2.93
C ASN A 50 -7.84 8.51 -1.84
N VAL A 51 -6.64 9.09 -1.89
CA VAL A 51 -5.61 8.89 -0.86
C VAL A 51 -6.05 9.48 0.48
N VAL A 52 -6.75 10.61 0.45
CA VAL A 52 -7.29 11.25 1.66
C VAL A 52 -8.27 10.33 2.37
N GLU A 53 -9.29 9.85 1.66
CA GLU A 53 -10.32 8.97 2.22
C GLU A 53 -9.72 7.68 2.80
N ARG A 54 -8.80 7.03 2.06
CA ARG A 54 -8.14 5.80 2.53
C ARG A 54 -7.26 6.03 3.75
N THR A 55 -6.54 7.15 3.78
CA THR A 55 -5.68 7.51 4.91
C THR A 55 -6.52 7.83 6.15
N MET A 56 -7.61 8.58 5.98
CA MET A 56 -8.59 8.81 7.05
C MET A 56 -9.16 7.49 7.58
N GLY A 57 -9.57 6.58 6.69
CA GLY A 57 -10.08 5.27 7.08
C GLY A 57 -9.08 4.46 7.92
N MET A 58 -7.79 4.48 7.56
CA MET A 58 -6.75 3.80 8.32
C MET A 58 -6.58 4.37 9.73
N TYR A 59 -6.39 5.68 9.85
CA TYR A 59 -6.22 6.30 11.16
C TYR A 59 -7.49 6.25 12.00
N SER A 60 -8.67 6.32 11.38
CA SER A 60 -9.95 6.15 12.05
C SER A 60 -10.09 4.75 12.64
N ASN A 61 -9.71 3.70 11.90
CA ASN A 61 -9.74 2.32 12.41
C ASN A 61 -8.79 2.14 13.60
N VAL A 62 -7.58 2.71 13.54
CA VAL A 62 -6.62 2.67 14.66
C VAL A 62 -7.18 3.44 15.86
N ASN A 63 -7.70 4.64 15.66
CA ASN A 63 -8.29 5.47 16.70
C ASN A 63 -9.45 4.75 17.39
N LEU A 64 -10.38 4.19 16.60
CA LEU A 64 -11.53 3.45 17.10
C LEU A 64 -11.10 2.24 17.94
N MET A 65 -10.15 1.44 17.44
CA MET A 65 -9.63 0.29 18.18
C MET A 65 -9.00 0.72 19.50
N ALA A 66 -8.16 1.75 19.48
CA ALA A 66 -7.53 2.27 20.69
C ALA A 66 -8.57 2.84 21.68
N ALA A 67 -9.61 3.51 21.20
CA ALA A 67 -10.70 4.02 22.04
C ALA A 67 -11.52 2.90 22.68
N LEU A 68 -11.81 1.83 21.94
CA LEU A 68 -12.52 0.65 22.46
C LEU A 68 -11.70 -0.08 23.54
N ILE A 69 -10.40 -0.25 23.30
CA ILE A 69 -9.47 -0.82 24.29
C ILE A 69 -9.40 0.08 25.52
N LEU A 70 -9.22 1.40 25.32
CA LEU A 70 -9.15 2.38 26.39
C LEU A 70 -10.41 2.32 27.26
N SER A 71 -11.59 2.30 26.65
CA SER A 71 -12.88 2.13 27.33
C SER A 71 -12.90 0.90 28.24
N GLY A 72 -12.42 -0.25 27.75
CA GLY A 72 -12.37 -1.49 28.53
C GLY A 72 -11.39 -1.44 29.71
N VAL A 73 -10.22 -0.84 29.52
CA VAL A 73 -9.12 -0.86 30.51
C VAL A 73 -9.19 0.28 31.51
N THR A 74 -9.83 1.41 31.17
CA THR A 74 -9.90 2.62 32.03
C THR A 74 -10.42 2.31 33.42
N SER A 75 -11.48 1.50 33.53
CA SER A 75 -12.06 1.13 34.84
C SER A 75 -11.07 0.38 35.74
N VAL A 76 -10.27 -0.51 35.15
CA VAL A 76 -9.26 -1.32 35.86
C VAL A 76 -8.06 -0.47 36.25
N SER A 77 -7.67 0.49 35.41
CA SER A 77 -6.54 1.41 35.69
C SER A 77 -6.88 2.41 36.79
N LEU A 78 -8.09 2.98 36.76
CA LEU A 78 -8.54 3.99 37.73
C LEU A 78 -8.95 3.40 39.08
N ALA A 79 -9.24 2.11 39.12
CA ALA A 79 -9.50 1.35 40.35
C ALA A 79 -8.48 0.21 40.47
N PRO A 80 -7.19 0.53 40.72
CA PRO A 80 -6.15 -0.48 40.79
C PRO A 80 -6.41 -1.46 41.93
N VAL A 81 -5.88 -2.68 41.79
CA VAL A 81 -5.96 -3.70 42.84
C VAL A 81 -5.22 -3.20 44.08
N ASP A 82 -5.91 -3.20 45.23
CA ASP A 82 -5.29 -2.89 46.52
C ASP A 82 -4.33 -4.01 46.93
N VAL A 83 -3.03 -3.78 46.68
CA VAL A 83 -1.95 -4.73 46.95
C VAL A 83 -1.86 -5.10 48.43
N SER A 84 -2.28 -4.22 49.34
CA SER A 84 -2.23 -4.48 50.78
C SER A 84 -3.26 -5.53 51.21
N SER A 85 -4.40 -5.57 50.52
CA SER A 85 -5.48 -6.55 50.72
C SER A 85 -5.18 -7.94 50.14
N VAL A 86 -4.15 -8.07 49.29
CA VAL A 86 -3.77 -9.32 48.63
C VAL A 86 -2.76 -10.10 49.47
N ALA A 87 -2.88 -11.44 49.45
CA ALA A 87 -1.96 -12.36 50.11
C ALA A 87 -0.50 -12.09 49.72
N ALA A 88 0.43 -12.25 50.69
CA ALA A 88 1.81 -11.80 50.56
C ALA A 88 2.55 -12.42 49.36
N ASP A 89 2.25 -13.68 49.03
CA ASP A 89 2.78 -14.44 47.90
C ASP A 89 2.33 -13.91 46.52
N LYS A 90 1.23 -13.16 46.46
CA LYS A 90 0.65 -12.62 45.22
C LYS A 90 0.82 -11.11 45.04
N ARG A 91 1.43 -10.41 46.00
CA ARG A 91 1.62 -8.96 45.94
C ARG A 91 2.41 -8.51 44.71
N VAL A 92 3.41 -9.30 44.30
CA VAL A 92 4.19 -9.03 43.08
C VAL A 92 3.28 -9.08 41.86
N LEU A 93 2.42 -10.10 41.78
CA LEU A 93 1.46 -10.26 40.68
C LEU A 93 0.47 -9.08 40.62
N ALA A 94 -0.02 -8.60 41.77
CA ALA A 94 -0.92 -7.46 41.86
C ALA A 94 -0.24 -6.17 41.39
N ASN A 95 1.02 -5.94 41.77
CA ASN A 95 1.81 -4.82 41.27
C ASN A 95 2.02 -4.91 39.75
N CYS A 96 2.34 -6.09 39.22
CA CYS A 96 2.46 -6.31 37.77
C CYS A 96 1.14 -6.02 37.05
N PHE A 97 0.01 -6.50 37.59
CA PHE A 97 -1.31 -6.23 37.02
C PHE A 97 -1.60 -4.73 36.93
N ASN A 98 -1.40 -3.98 38.03
CA ASN A 98 -1.61 -2.53 38.06
C ASN A 98 -0.70 -1.80 37.07
N LEU A 99 0.58 -2.18 36.98
CA LEU A 99 1.54 -1.60 36.03
C LEU A 99 1.12 -1.84 34.57
N LEU A 100 0.72 -3.07 34.22
CA LEU A 100 0.31 -3.39 32.85
C LEU A 100 -1.01 -2.71 32.48
N ALA A 101 -1.93 -2.55 33.44
CA ALA A 101 -3.18 -1.82 33.23
C ALA A 101 -2.90 -0.35 32.92
N GLU A 102 -2.04 0.30 33.72
CA GLU A 102 -1.65 1.69 33.53
C GLU A 102 -0.89 1.91 32.21
N LEU A 103 0.03 1.01 31.86
CA LEU A 103 0.74 1.07 30.59
C LEU A 103 -0.24 0.91 29.40
N CYS A 104 -1.17 -0.03 29.50
CA CYS A 104 -2.18 -0.25 28.47
C CYS A 104 -3.09 0.99 28.33
N MET A 105 -3.57 1.57 29.43
CA MET A 105 -4.34 2.81 29.40
C MET A 105 -3.55 3.94 28.74
N THR A 106 -2.30 4.16 29.15
CA THR A 106 -1.43 5.23 28.64
C THR A 106 -1.18 5.09 27.14
N ILE A 107 -0.82 3.90 26.66
CA ILE A 107 -0.58 3.66 25.22
C ILE A 107 -1.84 3.97 24.41
N ASN A 108 -3.02 3.55 24.88
CA ASN A 108 -4.25 3.77 24.14
C ASN A 108 -4.72 5.24 24.20
N ALA A 109 -4.53 5.93 25.33
CA ALA A 109 -4.78 7.36 25.43
C ALA A 109 -3.90 8.17 24.47
N LEU A 110 -2.61 7.85 24.40
CA LEU A 110 -1.67 8.48 23.45
C LEU A 110 -2.05 8.16 22.00
N ASN A 111 -2.40 6.90 21.70
CA ASN A 111 -2.86 6.52 20.36
C ASN A 111 -4.11 7.31 19.96
N VAL A 112 -5.14 7.38 20.81
CA VAL A 112 -6.36 8.15 20.54
C VAL A 112 -6.02 9.62 20.32
N MET A 113 -5.22 10.22 21.20
CA MET A 113 -4.82 11.62 21.09
C MET A 113 -4.10 11.90 19.77
N PHE A 114 -3.02 11.17 19.47
CA PHE A 114 -2.22 11.41 18.27
C PHE A 114 -2.98 11.11 16.99
N THR A 115 -3.74 10.02 16.94
CA THR A 115 -4.54 9.70 15.74
C THR A 115 -5.68 10.71 15.54
N THR A 116 -6.26 11.27 16.61
CA THR A 116 -7.24 12.37 16.50
C THR A 116 -6.60 13.61 15.89
N TYR A 117 -5.41 14.00 16.36
CA TYR A 117 -4.69 15.14 15.78
C TYR A 117 -4.30 14.91 14.32
N ILE A 118 -3.86 13.70 13.97
CA ILE A 118 -3.57 13.33 12.58
C ILE A 118 -4.83 13.41 11.71
N LEU A 119 -5.97 12.89 12.18
CA LEU A 119 -7.24 12.97 11.45
C LEU A 119 -7.70 14.41 11.25
N LEU A 120 -7.55 15.28 12.26
CA LEU A 120 -7.83 16.70 12.14
C LEU A 120 -6.91 17.38 11.12
N ALA A 121 -5.62 17.07 11.15
CA ALA A 121 -4.66 17.61 10.18
C ALA A 121 -5.00 17.16 8.75
N ILE A 122 -5.29 15.87 8.54
CA ILE A 122 -5.69 15.35 7.22
C ILE A 122 -7.00 16.02 6.75
N ALA A 123 -7.96 16.26 7.64
CA ALA A 123 -9.22 16.91 7.29
C ALA A 123 -9.08 18.39 6.91
N ALA A 124 -8.02 19.05 7.38
CA ALA A 124 -7.74 20.45 7.09
C ALA A 124 -6.83 20.66 5.86
N GLU A 125 -6.18 19.60 5.36
CA GLU A 125 -5.17 19.67 4.31
C GLU A 125 -5.70 19.33 2.93
N MET A 126 -5.02 19.85 1.90
CA MET A 126 -5.32 19.49 0.51
C MET A 126 -4.80 18.08 0.16
N PRO A 127 -5.46 17.35 -0.77
CA PRO A 127 -5.02 16.02 -1.20
C PRO A 127 -3.56 15.94 -1.66
N SER A 128 -3.08 16.97 -2.37
CA SER A 128 -1.69 17.07 -2.85
C SER A 128 -0.68 17.18 -1.72
N THR A 129 -0.99 17.97 -0.67
CA THR A 129 -0.15 18.08 0.53
C THR A 129 -0.07 16.74 1.26
N ILE A 130 -1.22 16.06 1.43
CA ILE A 130 -1.28 14.75 2.07
C ILE A 130 -0.44 13.74 1.29
N TYR A 131 -0.57 13.69 -0.03
CA TYR A 131 0.23 12.82 -0.89
C TYR A 131 1.74 13.04 -0.68
N LYS A 132 2.17 14.30 -0.59
CA LYS A 132 3.57 14.69 -0.31
C LYS A 132 4.02 14.34 1.11
N ILE A 133 3.14 14.43 2.10
CA ILE A 133 3.43 13.99 3.47
C ILE A 133 3.61 12.47 3.48
N LEU A 134 2.70 11.72 2.85
CA LEU A 134 2.73 10.26 2.85
C LEU A 134 3.94 9.68 2.11
N SER A 135 4.41 10.33 1.05
CA SER A 135 5.63 9.92 0.36
C SER A 135 6.89 10.07 1.23
N LYS A 136 6.85 10.95 2.24
CA LYS A 136 7.93 11.18 3.22
C LYS A 136 7.73 10.43 4.53
N ALA A 137 6.49 10.12 4.90
CA ALA A 137 6.10 9.62 6.23
C ALA A 137 6.41 8.13 6.46
N GLY A 138 7.26 7.50 5.63
CA GLY A 138 7.48 6.06 5.52
C GLY A 138 7.12 5.22 6.76
N ASP A 139 7.88 5.39 7.85
CA ASP A 139 7.74 4.57 9.07
C ASP A 139 6.79 5.15 10.13
N LEU A 140 6.19 6.32 9.91
CA LEU A 140 5.36 7.01 10.90
C LEU A 140 4.21 6.12 11.38
N THR A 141 3.70 5.24 10.52
CA THR A 141 2.54 4.42 10.86
C THR A 141 2.87 3.15 11.61
N LEU A 142 4.11 2.69 11.50
CA LEU A 142 4.59 1.51 12.20
C LEU A 142 4.39 1.63 13.71
N ILE A 143 4.64 2.81 14.29
CA ILE A 143 4.48 3.02 15.73
C ILE A 143 3.04 2.78 16.18
N TYR A 144 2.04 3.19 15.39
CA TYR A 144 0.64 3.02 15.74
C TYR A 144 0.20 1.55 15.62
N PHE A 145 0.69 0.82 14.62
CA PHE A 145 0.44 -0.62 14.51
C PHE A 145 1.08 -1.39 15.67
N ILE A 146 2.34 -1.09 16.01
CA ILE A 146 3.03 -1.71 17.16
C ILE A 146 2.28 -1.39 18.45
N SER A 147 1.94 -0.13 18.69
CA SER A 147 1.22 0.29 19.90
C SER A 147 -0.14 -0.40 20.03
N THR A 148 -0.88 -0.55 18.92
CA THR A 148 -2.17 -1.28 18.90
C THR A 148 -1.97 -2.76 19.18
N PHE A 149 -0.98 -3.41 18.55
CA PHE A 149 -0.66 -4.81 18.79
C PHE A 149 -0.24 -5.08 20.24
N VAL A 150 0.64 -4.24 20.80
CA VAL A 150 1.07 -4.31 22.20
C VAL A 150 -0.12 -4.13 23.13
N SER A 151 -1.04 -3.21 22.84
CA SER A 151 -2.26 -3.01 23.62
C SER A 151 -3.15 -4.26 23.65
N CYS A 152 -3.35 -4.92 22.52
CA CYS A 152 -4.10 -6.19 22.46
C CYS A 152 -3.41 -7.28 23.29
N LEU A 153 -2.08 -7.39 23.22
CA LEU A 153 -1.32 -8.36 24.02
C LEU A 153 -1.47 -8.06 25.53
N LEU A 154 -1.38 -6.79 25.93
CA LEU A 154 -1.55 -6.37 27.32
C LEU A 154 -2.92 -6.73 27.86
N ILE A 155 -4.00 -6.55 27.08
CA ILE A 155 -5.35 -6.98 27.50
C ILE A 155 -5.42 -8.47 27.77
N VAL A 156 -4.88 -9.29 26.88
CA VAL A 156 -4.85 -10.76 27.06
C VAL A 156 -4.09 -11.13 28.32
N LEU A 157 -2.93 -10.49 28.55
CA LEU A 157 -2.12 -10.71 29.75
C LEU A 157 -2.86 -10.26 31.02
N LEU A 158 -3.53 -9.11 31.01
CA LEU A 158 -4.34 -8.63 32.14
C LEU A 158 -5.46 -9.62 32.47
N GLY A 159 -6.13 -10.18 31.46
CA GLY A 159 -7.15 -11.22 31.65
C GLY A 159 -6.59 -12.47 32.34
N VAL A 160 -5.40 -12.92 31.95
CA VAL A 160 -4.71 -14.05 32.58
C VAL A 160 -4.30 -13.73 34.02
N LEU A 161 -3.66 -12.58 34.25
CA LEU A 161 -3.23 -12.14 35.57
C LEU A 161 -4.41 -11.99 36.55
N ALA A 162 -5.55 -11.50 36.07
CA ALA A 162 -6.77 -11.40 36.88
C ALA A 162 -7.21 -12.77 37.42
N GLN A 163 -7.07 -13.85 36.64
CA GLN A 163 -7.40 -15.21 37.10
C GLN A 163 -6.40 -15.72 38.14
N TRP A 164 -5.10 -15.45 37.93
CA TRP A 164 -4.06 -15.81 38.89
C TRP A 164 -4.22 -15.08 40.24
N LEU A 165 -4.74 -13.85 40.24
CA LEU A 165 -5.05 -13.11 41.47
C LEU A 165 -6.22 -13.72 42.25
N ARG A 166 -7.28 -14.19 41.57
CA ARG A 166 -8.49 -14.78 42.21
C ARG A 166 -8.23 -16.08 42.97
N GLY A 167 -7.19 -16.82 42.61
CA GLY A 167 -6.59 -17.84 43.45
C GLY A 167 -6.96 -19.30 43.20
N ASP A 168 -7.91 -19.57 42.30
CA ASP A 168 -8.14 -20.94 41.82
C ASP A 168 -7.08 -21.35 40.81
N THR A 169 -6.07 -22.11 41.26
CA THR A 169 -4.91 -22.50 40.44
C THR A 169 -5.32 -23.21 39.16
N TRP A 170 -6.32 -24.10 39.21
CA TRP A 170 -6.80 -24.82 38.04
C TRP A 170 -7.45 -23.88 37.01
N ALA A 171 -8.22 -22.88 37.46
CA ALA A 171 -8.87 -21.91 36.61
C ALA A 171 -7.85 -20.96 35.97
N ALA A 172 -6.84 -20.55 36.74
CA ALA A 172 -5.75 -19.72 36.25
C ALA A 172 -4.91 -20.45 35.17
N TRP A 173 -4.56 -21.72 35.38
CA TRP A 173 -3.91 -22.54 34.35
C TRP A 173 -4.77 -22.73 33.11
N THR A 174 -6.06 -23.03 33.30
CA THR A 174 -7.00 -23.20 32.19
C THR A 174 -7.11 -21.91 31.36
N ALA A 175 -7.26 -20.76 32.01
CA ALA A 175 -7.32 -19.46 31.34
C ALA A 175 -6.01 -19.13 30.61
N THR A 176 -4.86 -19.44 31.21
CA THR A 176 -3.53 -19.24 30.61
C THR A 176 -3.37 -20.08 29.35
N ILE A 177 -3.64 -21.40 29.45
CA ILE A 177 -3.50 -22.34 28.34
C ILE A 177 -4.50 -22.03 27.23
N ALA A 178 -5.77 -21.78 27.57
CA ALA A 178 -6.82 -21.49 26.59
C ALA A 178 -6.53 -20.18 25.85
N SER A 179 -6.23 -19.09 26.58
CA SER A 179 -5.92 -17.79 25.97
C SER A 179 -4.65 -17.86 25.12
N GLY A 180 -3.59 -18.51 25.63
CA GLY A 180 -2.33 -18.67 24.91
C GLY A 180 -2.49 -19.51 23.65
N THR A 181 -3.22 -20.63 23.72
CA THR A 181 -3.49 -21.50 22.56
C THR A 181 -4.33 -20.79 21.52
N LEU A 182 -5.40 -20.10 21.94
CA LEU A 182 -6.27 -19.35 21.03
C LEU A 182 -5.50 -18.22 20.36
N PHE A 183 -4.74 -17.45 21.13
CA PHE A 183 -3.92 -16.35 20.60
C PHE A 183 -2.88 -16.88 19.60
N LEU A 184 -2.11 -17.90 19.97
CA LEU A 184 -1.05 -18.44 19.10
C LEU A 184 -1.63 -19.06 17.83
N THR A 185 -2.69 -19.86 17.94
CA THR A 185 -3.33 -20.49 16.78
C THR A 185 -3.88 -19.43 15.83
N THR A 186 -4.55 -18.41 16.37
CA THR A 186 -5.09 -17.30 15.57
C THR A 186 -3.98 -16.47 14.94
N ALA A 187 -2.92 -16.14 15.68
CA ALA A 187 -1.78 -15.38 15.18
C ALA A 187 -1.03 -16.12 14.06
N VAL A 188 -0.80 -17.42 14.23
CA VAL A 188 -0.16 -18.28 13.23
C VAL A 188 -1.05 -18.40 11.99
N HIS A 189 -2.33 -18.70 12.16
CA HIS A 189 -3.29 -18.82 11.06
C HIS A 189 -3.44 -17.52 10.27
N TYR A 190 -3.62 -16.40 10.97
CA TYR A 190 -3.72 -15.07 10.36
C TYR A 190 -2.44 -14.68 9.63
N SER A 191 -1.27 -14.93 10.23
CA SER A 191 0.03 -14.64 9.60
C SER A 191 0.24 -15.47 8.34
N TYR A 192 -0.13 -16.76 8.36
CA TYR A 192 -0.09 -17.60 7.17
C TYR A 192 -1.01 -17.07 6.07
N LEU A 193 -2.29 -16.82 6.39
CA LEU A 193 -3.27 -16.32 5.41
C LEU A 193 -2.79 -15.01 4.78
N MET A 194 -2.29 -14.08 5.57
CA MET A 194 -1.82 -12.81 5.06
C MET A 194 -0.52 -12.92 4.26
N SER A 195 0.36 -13.86 4.60
CA SER A 195 1.56 -14.14 3.79
C SER A 195 1.21 -14.66 2.38
N VAL A 196 0.02 -15.23 2.20
CA VAL A 196 -0.47 -15.72 0.91
C VAL A 196 -1.32 -14.65 0.20
N LEU A 197 -2.27 -14.05 0.91
CA LEU A 197 -3.26 -13.14 0.32
C LEU A 197 -2.73 -11.71 0.17
N MET A 198 -1.97 -11.23 1.14
CA MET A 198 -1.48 -9.85 1.19
C MET A 198 0.02 -9.82 1.57
N PRO A 199 0.90 -10.47 0.79
CA PRO A 199 2.28 -10.66 1.17
C PRO A 199 3.07 -9.35 1.29
N ILE A 200 2.74 -8.32 0.51
CA ILE A 200 3.37 -7.00 0.69
C ILE A 200 3.02 -6.44 2.07
N GLN A 201 1.76 -6.53 2.49
CA GLN A 201 1.37 -6.09 3.83
C GLN A 201 2.12 -6.90 4.89
N TYR A 202 2.09 -8.22 4.75
CA TYR A 202 2.79 -9.14 5.64
C TYR A 202 4.31 -8.88 5.73
N SER A 203 4.97 -8.35 4.69
CA SER A 203 6.40 -8.07 4.73
C SER A 203 6.79 -7.05 5.81
N GLY A 204 5.86 -6.17 6.18
CA GLY A 204 6.04 -5.17 7.23
C GLY A 204 5.75 -5.71 8.63
N TRP A 205 4.53 -6.21 8.85
CA TRP A 205 4.09 -6.62 10.19
C TRP A 205 4.40 -8.08 10.53
N GLY A 206 4.70 -8.92 9.54
CA GLY A 206 5.05 -10.34 9.71
C GLY A 206 6.29 -10.57 10.57
N VAL A 207 7.20 -9.59 10.63
CA VAL A 207 8.36 -9.59 11.54
C VAL A 207 7.91 -9.64 13.00
N PHE A 208 6.83 -8.96 13.35
CA PHE A 208 6.35 -8.87 14.73
C PHE A 208 5.36 -9.97 15.10
N THR A 209 4.48 -10.33 14.18
CA THR A 209 3.40 -11.29 14.47
C THR A 209 3.84 -12.75 14.39
N SER A 210 4.84 -13.05 13.56
CA SER A 210 5.29 -14.43 13.31
C SER A 210 6.79 -14.55 13.13
N PHE A 211 7.58 -13.54 13.50
CA PHE A 211 9.04 -13.51 13.30
C PHE A 211 9.47 -13.83 11.86
N GLY A 212 8.61 -13.50 10.90
CA GLY A 212 8.84 -13.76 9.49
C GLY A 212 8.77 -15.23 9.06
N LEU A 213 8.18 -16.10 9.88
CA LEU A 213 8.09 -17.54 9.63
C LEU A 213 7.56 -17.89 8.23
N PHE A 214 6.62 -17.10 7.71
CA PHE A 214 5.98 -17.35 6.42
C PHE A 214 6.57 -16.50 5.27
N TRP A 215 7.69 -15.82 5.47
CA TRP A 215 8.38 -15.04 4.44
C TRP A 215 9.29 -15.89 3.53
N GLY A 216 8.69 -16.95 2.97
CA GLY A 216 9.34 -17.92 2.10
C GLY A 216 9.51 -17.45 0.65
N LYS A 217 9.98 -18.36 -0.21
CA LYS A 217 10.18 -18.09 -1.65
C LYS A 217 8.88 -17.72 -2.35
N GLU A 218 7.79 -18.42 -2.03
CA GLU A 218 6.46 -18.20 -2.63
C GLU A 218 5.89 -16.83 -2.26
N ALA A 219 5.86 -16.50 -0.96
CA ALA A 219 5.40 -15.20 -0.47
C ALA A 219 6.21 -14.04 -1.09
N ARG A 220 7.53 -14.18 -1.22
CA ARG A 220 8.38 -13.18 -1.89
C ARG A 220 8.08 -13.04 -3.37
N ALA A 221 7.90 -14.15 -4.09
CA ALA A 221 7.58 -14.13 -5.51
C ALA A 221 6.22 -13.47 -5.76
N GLU A 222 5.23 -13.77 -4.92
CA GLU A 222 3.90 -13.16 -4.98
C GLU A 222 3.94 -11.67 -4.61
N ALA A 223 4.66 -11.31 -3.55
CA ALA A 223 4.87 -9.92 -3.18
C ALA A 223 5.50 -9.11 -4.32
N ALA A 224 6.53 -9.65 -4.97
CA ALA A 224 7.17 -9.00 -6.11
C ALA A 224 6.23 -8.90 -7.32
N ARG A 225 5.36 -9.89 -7.54
CA ARG A 225 4.33 -9.84 -8.59
C ARG A 225 3.33 -8.73 -8.33
N GLN A 226 2.71 -8.70 -7.15
CA GLN A 226 1.76 -7.66 -6.74
C GLN A 226 2.43 -6.28 -6.74
N GLY A 227 3.68 -6.22 -6.29
CA GLY A 227 4.44 -4.99 -6.18
C GLY A 227 4.77 -4.37 -7.53
N ARG A 228 5.03 -5.19 -8.56
CA ARG A 228 5.17 -4.72 -9.94
C ARG A 228 3.87 -4.11 -10.48
N ILE A 229 2.72 -4.73 -10.21
CA ILE A 229 1.40 -4.22 -10.63
C ILE A 229 1.11 -2.87 -9.95
N ILE A 230 1.31 -2.81 -8.63
CA ILE A 230 1.13 -1.59 -7.84
C ILE A 230 2.06 -0.48 -8.33
N ALA A 231 3.31 -0.81 -8.64
CA ALA A 231 4.28 0.15 -9.16
C ALA A 231 3.86 0.69 -10.54
N SER A 232 3.36 -0.16 -11.45
CA SER A 232 2.87 0.30 -12.75
C SER A 232 1.62 1.17 -12.64
N GLU A 233 0.70 0.84 -11.72
CA GLU A 233 -0.47 1.69 -11.42
C GLU A 233 -0.03 3.07 -10.90
N ALA A 234 0.89 3.11 -9.94
CA ALA A 234 1.41 4.35 -9.39
C ALA A 234 2.14 5.22 -10.42
N GLU A 235 2.91 4.61 -11.34
CA GLU A 235 3.55 5.32 -12.45
C GLU A 235 2.53 5.97 -13.40
N SER A 236 1.36 5.36 -13.60
CA SER A 236 0.31 5.92 -14.47
C SER A 236 -0.34 7.19 -13.91
N HIS A 237 -0.38 7.33 -12.58
CA HIS A 237 -1.00 8.47 -11.90
C HIS A 237 -0.07 9.67 -11.74
N LEU A 238 1.24 9.48 -11.85
CA LEU A 238 2.19 10.58 -11.81
C LEU A 238 2.37 11.16 -13.20
N HIS A 239 1.64 12.23 -13.46
CA HIS A 239 1.91 13.17 -14.54
C HIS A 239 3.28 13.88 -14.44
N ILE A 240 4.21 13.42 -13.59
CA ILE A 240 5.57 13.96 -13.41
C ILE A 240 6.42 13.83 -14.70
N LYS A 241 5.93 13.16 -15.74
CA LYS A 241 6.52 13.20 -17.09
C LYS A 241 5.77 14.06 -18.12
N LYS A 242 4.80 14.88 -17.74
CA LYS A 242 4.19 15.86 -18.68
C LYS A 242 4.88 17.22 -18.67
N GLY A 243 5.46 17.67 -17.55
CA GLY A 243 6.13 18.98 -17.45
C GLY A 243 7.36 19.18 -18.34
N ASN A 244 8.09 18.11 -18.70
CA ASN A 244 9.19 18.15 -19.68
C ASN A 244 8.80 17.61 -21.06
N ARG A 245 7.50 17.41 -21.32
CA ARG A 245 6.97 17.00 -22.63
C ARG A 245 6.05 18.05 -23.27
N GLU A 246 5.54 19.01 -22.50
CA GLU A 246 4.61 20.04 -23.02
C GLU A 246 5.25 21.08 -23.96
N GLY A 247 6.58 21.06 -24.14
CA GLY A 247 7.27 21.81 -25.20
C GLY A 247 7.85 20.95 -26.33
N MET A 248 7.65 19.63 -26.33
CA MET A 248 8.32 18.69 -27.24
C MET A 248 7.38 17.58 -27.77
N GLN A 249 6.06 17.81 -27.85
CA GLN A 249 5.09 16.77 -28.22
C GLN A 249 4.21 16.99 -29.45
N GLU A 250 4.15 18.16 -30.09
CA GLU A 250 3.49 18.22 -31.41
C GLU A 250 4.37 17.55 -32.47
N ASP A 251 5.65 17.94 -32.57
CA ASP A 251 6.58 17.40 -33.56
C ASP A 251 6.82 15.87 -33.44
N LYS A 252 6.74 15.31 -32.22
CA LYS A 252 6.91 13.85 -31.99
C LYS A 252 5.60 13.07 -32.07
N LEU A 253 4.46 13.68 -31.77
CA LEU A 253 3.17 13.01 -31.93
C LEU A 253 2.87 12.82 -33.42
N ASP A 254 3.19 13.81 -34.24
CA ASP A 254 3.08 13.71 -35.70
C ASP A 254 4.00 12.62 -36.26
N GLU A 255 5.22 12.49 -35.73
CA GLU A 255 6.14 11.41 -36.10
C GLU A 255 5.60 10.03 -35.69
N VAL A 256 5.07 9.90 -34.48
CA VAL A 256 4.46 8.66 -33.97
C VAL A 256 3.24 8.26 -34.80
N ILE A 257 2.34 9.22 -35.06
CA ILE A 257 1.15 9.01 -35.89
C ILE A 257 1.57 8.61 -37.30
N SER A 258 2.54 9.30 -37.91
CA SER A 258 3.06 8.97 -39.24
C SER A 258 3.61 7.54 -39.32
N ASN A 259 4.34 7.10 -38.30
CA ASN A 259 4.86 5.74 -38.24
C ASN A 259 3.75 4.69 -38.04
N LEU A 260 2.77 4.96 -37.18
CA LEU A 260 1.60 4.09 -37.02
C LEU A 260 0.76 3.99 -38.31
N VAL A 261 0.56 5.10 -39.01
CA VAL A 261 -0.14 5.14 -40.31
C VAL A 261 0.58 4.26 -41.34
N LYS A 262 1.92 4.30 -41.39
CA LYS A 262 2.69 3.45 -42.32
C LYS A 262 2.46 1.97 -42.05
N VAL A 263 2.54 1.55 -40.78
CA VAL A 263 2.31 0.15 -40.39
C VAL A 263 0.87 -0.27 -40.67
N LEU A 264 -0.11 0.56 -40.28
CA LEU A 264 -1.52 0.27 -40.51
C LEU A 264 -1.88 0.21 -41.99
N ARG A 265 -1.27 1.03 -42.87
CA ARG A 265 -1.48 0.96 -44.32
C ARG A 265 -0.97 -0.34 -44.93
N ARG A 266 0.15 -0.86 -44.44
CA ARG A 266 0.69 -2.14 -44.91
C ARG A 266 -0.14 -3.32 -44.41
N ALA A 267 -0.51 -3.28 -43.14
CA ALA A 267 -1.36 -4.31 -42.53
C ALA A 267 -2.79 -4.33 -43.09
N LEU A 268 -3.34 -3.16 -43.47
CA LEU A 268 -4.74 -2.96 -43.85
C LEU A 268 -4.87 -2.24 -45.21
N PRO A 269 -4.45 -2.84 -46.33
CA PRO A 269 -4.41 -2.17 -47.63
C PRO A 269 -5.80 -1.78 -48.17
N GLU A 270 -6.87 -2.45 -47.71
CA GLU A 270 -8.25 -2.19 -48.13
C GLU A 270 -8.98 -1.18 -47.23
N ALA A 271 -8.37 -0.71 -46.13
CA ALA A 271 -9.00 0.23 -45.22
C ALA A 271 -8.95 1.67 -45.75
N ALA A 272 -10.04 2.41 -45.55
CA ALA A 272 -10.10 3.84 -45.91
C ALA A 272 -9.07 4.66 -45.13
N GLU A 273 -8.47 5.67 -45.79
CA GLU A 273 -7.42 6.51 -45.23
C GLU A 273 -7.86 7.24 -43.95
N GLU A 274 -9.11 7.75 -43.94
CA GLU A 274 -9.71 8.39 -42.77
C GLU A 274 -9.75 7.45 -41.56
N ARG A 275 -10.09 6.17 -41.79
CA ARG A 275 -10.15 5.16 -40.73
C ARG A 275 -8.75 4.81 -40.21
N ILE A 276 -7.77 4.69 -41.10
CA ILE A 276 -6.37 4.44 -40.70
C ILE A 276 -5.86 5.59 -39.84
N ASN A 277 -6.10 6.83 -40.26
CA ASN A 277 -5.69 8.01 -39.50
C ASN A 277 -6.39 8.05 -38.14
N HIS A 278 -7.70 7.79 -38.08
CA HIS A 278 -8.45 7.73 -36.84
C HIS A 278 -7.90 6.68 -35.85
N ILE A 279 -7.67 5.45 -36.33
CA ILE A 279 -7.11 4.36 -35.50
C ILE A 279 -5.69 4.72 -35.04
N SER A 280 -4.84 5.25 -35.94
CA SER A 280 -3.47 5.64 -35.58
C SER A 280 -3.43 6.71 -34.49
N GLN A 281 -4.36 7.66 -34.53
CA GLN A 281 -4.45 8.74 -33.56
C GLN A 281 -4.99 8.25 -32.22
N GLN A 282 -5.98 7.35 -32.23
CA GLN A 282 -6.40 6.64 -31.01
C GLN A 282 -5.24 5.85 -30.40
N MET A 283 -4.50 5.08 -31.20
CA MET A 283 -3.36 4.29 -30.72
C MET A 283 -2.26 5.19 -30.13
N ALA A 284 -1.95 6.31 -30.79
CA ALA A 284 -0.98 7.28 -30.30
C ALA A 284 -1.43 7.94 -28.98
N ASN A 285 -2.71 8.28 -28.85
CA ASN A 285 -3.29 8.86 -27.63
C ASN A 285 -3.24 7.91 -26.44
N GLU A 286 -3.36 6.60 -26.70
CA GLU A 286 -3.21 5.53 -25.71
C GLU A 286 -1.74 5.16 -25.44
N GLY A 287 -0.79 5.91 -26.02
CA GLY A 287 0.64 5.72 -25.85
C GLY A 287 1.20 4.48 -26.57
N LEU A 288 0.44 3.88 -27.49
CA LEU A 288 0.90 2.76 -28.30
C LEU A 288 1.76 3.27 -29.46
N VAL A 289 3.08 3.05 -29.35
CA VAL A 289 4.04 3.33 -30.43
C VAL A 289 4.48 2.04 -31.12
N VAL A 290 4.88 2.14 -32.39
CA VAL A 290 5.29 0.99 -33.23
C VAL A 290 6.31 0.10 -32.51
N GLU A 291 7.35 0.70 -31.91
CA GLU A 291 8.40 -0.04 -31.21
C GLU A 291 7.88 -0.84 -30.01
N VAL A 292 6.92 -0.28 -29.24
CA VAL A 292 6.31 -0.96 -28.09
C VAL A 292 5.43 -2.10 -28.56
N LEU A 293 4.65 -1.88 -29.61
CA LEU A 293 3.79 -2.89 -30.22
C LEU A 293 4.60 -4.05 -30.80
N ALA A 294 5.69 -3.76 -31.52
CA ALA A 294 6.58 -4.77 -32.09
C ALA A 294 7.29 -5.58 -30.99
N ASN A 295 7.82 -4.91 -29.96
CA ASN A 295 8.47 -5.59 -28.83
C ASN A 295 7.51 -6.47 -28.04
N ALA A 296 6.27 -6.02 -27.84
CA ALA A 296 5.25 -6.78 -27.14
C ALA A 296 4.73 -7.96 -27.99
N ALA A 297 4.54 -7.77 -29.29
CA ALA A 297 4.15 -8.83 -30.22
C ALA A 297 5.15 -10.00 -30.22
N ARG A 298 6.45 -9.71 -30.12
CA ARG A 298 7.52 -10.74 -30.02
C ARG A 298 7.48 -11.54 -28.73
N LYS A 299 7.14 -10.89 -27.62
CA LYS A 299 7.11 -11.53 -26.30
C LYS A 299 5.85 -12.35 -26.12
N ASP A 300 4.71 -11.78 -26.49
CA ASP A 300 3.40 -12.41 -26.34
C ASP A 300 2.40 -11.81 -27.35
N ALA A 301 2.30 -12.44 -28.52
CA ALA A 301 1.33 -12.06 -29.54
C ALA A 301 -0.12 -12.14 -29.04
N LYS A 302 -0.42 -13.01 -28.06
CA LYS A 302 -1.77 -13.14 -27.49
C LYS A 302 -2.12 -11.94 -26.62
N LEU A 303 -1.15 -11.39 -25.89
CA LEU A 303 -1.32 -10.17 -25.11
C LEU A 303 -1.62 -8.98 -26.03
N ILE A 304 -0.87 -8.80 -27.13
CA ILE A 304 -1.16 -7.72 -28.07
C ILE A 304 -2.51 -7.88 -28.76
N TYR A 305 -2.90 -9.11 -29.11
CA TYR A 305 -4.23 -9.38 -29.65
C TYR A 305 -5.36 -8.97 -28.69
N GLN A 306 -5.15 -9.14 -27.38
CA GLN A 306 -6.07 -8.66 -26.34
C GLN A 306 -6.04 -7.14 -26.18
N VAL A 307 -4.87 -6.51 -26.20
CA VAL A 307 -4.74 -5.04 -26.09
C VAL A 307 -5.39 -4.32 -27.28
N LEU A 308 -5.18 -4.81 -28.51
CA LEU A 308 -5.81 -4.27 -29.72
C LEU A 308 -7.33 -4.53 -29.80
N GLY A 309 -7.89 -5.16 -28.76
CA GLY A 309 -9.24 -5.67 -28.77
C GLY A 309 -9.98 -5.64 -27.46
N GLY A 310 -9.41 -5.00 -26.44
CA GLY A 310 -9.95 -4.94 -25.09
C GLY A 310 -11.12 -3.97 -25.02
N ASP A 311 -12.07 -4.26 -24.14
CA ASP A 311 -13.28 -3.45 -23.98
C ASP A 311 -12.98 -2.02 -23.48
N ASP A 312 -11.81 -1.83 -22.84
CA ASP A 312 -11.35 -0.54 -22.33
C ASP A 312 -10.72 0.37 -23.40
N VAL A 313 -10.26 -0.21 -24.52
CA VAL A 313 -9.56 0.52 -25.58
C VAL A 313 -10.13 0.10 -26.93
N ASN A 314 -11.22 0.75 -27.30
CA ASN A 314 -12.04 0.33 -28.44
C ASN A 314 -11.46 0.82 -29.77
N PHE A 315 -10.29 0.30 -30.14
CA PHE A 315 -9.79 0.45 -31.51
C PHE A 315 -10.76 -0.27 -32.44
N GLU A 316 -11.24 0.41 -33.48
CA GLU A 316 -12.20 -0.15 -34.44
C GLU A 316 -11.59 -1.25 -35.35
N LEU A 317 -10.70 -2.11 -34.82
CA LEU A 317 -10.06 -3.21 -35.51
C LEU A 317 -10.86 -4.50 -35.36
N ARG A 318 -11.21 -5.12 -36.48
CA ARG A 318 -11.80 -6.46 -36.55
C ARG A 318 -10.76 -7.52 -36.20
N ARG A 319 -11.21 -8.71 -35.80
CA ARG A 319 -10.31 -9.82 -35.40
C ARG A 319 -9.21 -10.14 -36.43
N GLY A 320 -9.55 -10.17 -37.72
CA GLY A 320 -8.58 -10.43 -38.79
C GLY A 320 -7.56 -9.28 -38.97
N GLU A 321 -8.00 -8.04 -38.77
CA GLU A 321 -7.16 -6.85 -38.87
C GLU A 321 -6.15 -6.77 -37.72
N ARG A 322 -6.55 -7.16 -36.51
CA ARG A 322 -5.64 -7.27 -35.36
C ARG A 322 -4.48 -8.23 -35.65
N LEU A 323 -4.77 -9.39 -36.26
CA LEU A 323 -3.75 -10.36 -36.63
C LEU A 323 -2.84 -9.83 -37.75
N ALA A 324 -3.40 -9.13 -38.74
CA ALA A 324 -2.63 -8.52 -39.81
C ALA A 324 -1.63 -7.47 -39.26
N VAL A 325 -2.07 -6.62 -38.33
CA VAL A 325 -1.20 -5.64 -37.65
C VAL A 325 -0.10 -6.33 -36.85
N ILE A 326 -0.42 -7.40 -36.11
CA ILE A 326 0.59 -8.17 -35.36
C ILE A 326 1.63 -8.78 -36.30
N ASN A 327 1.21 -9.34 -37.44
CA ASN A 327 2.13 -9.93 -38.41
C ASN A 327 3.06 -8.86 -39.02
N GLU A 328 2.52 -7.71 -39.40
CA GLU A 328 3.32 -6.60 -39.95
C GLU A 328 4.38 -6.12 -38.93
N LEU A 329 4.00 -5.99 -37.66
CA LEU A 329 4.92 -5.60 -36.57
C LEU A 329 6.03 -6.64 -36.30
N LEU A 330 5.81 -7.91 -36.66
CA LEU A 330 6.81 -8.96 -36.58
C LEU A 330 7.74 -8.99 -37.80
N GLU A 331 7.30 -8.46 -38.95
CA GLU A 331 8.06 -8.40 -40.20
C GLU A 331 8.94 -7.16 -40.33
N GLU A 332 8.57 -6.03 -39.70
CA GLU A 332 9.24 -4.72 -39.85
C GLU A 332 10.71 -4.66 -39.35
N ASP A 333 11.22 -5.73 -38.73
CA ASP A 333 12.55 -5.79 -38.10
C ASP A 333 13.42 -6.95 -38.63
N ARG A 334 13.09 -7.46 -39.83
CA ARG A 334 13.92 -8.39 -40.62
C ARG A 334 14.69 -7.67 -41.72
#